data_AF-A0A932DX77-F1
#
_entry.id   AF-A0A932DX77-F1
#
_cell.length_a   1.000
_cell.length_b   1.000
_cell.length_c   1.000
_cell.angle_alpha   90.00
_cell.angle_beta   90.00
_cell.angle_gamma   90.00
#
_symmetry.space_group_name_H-M   'P 1'
#
loop_
_entity.id
_entity.type
_entity.pdbx_description
1 polymer ?
#
loop_
_entity_poly.entity_id
_entity_poly.type
_entity_poly.pdbx_seq_one_letter_code
_entity_poly.pdbx_strand_id
1 'polypeptide(L)'
;MQSCITCGMPFVGDHVNDIGLTMAEGPVCKFDIQDGALKRPEDIFMGGTEFFLHAVAQGDRELAERLTRKNMNLLPYWKQHPFPQLHGAEATDEEFAAAVEKL
;
A
#
# COMPACT_ATOMS: atom_id res chain seq x y z
N MET A 1 3.66 -15.92 -1.08
CA MET A 1 3.77 -15.11 0.14
C MET A 1 2.44 -14.39 0.33
N GLN A 2 1.87 -14.41 1.53
CA GLN A 2 0.63 -13.69 1.81
C GLN A 2 0.96 -12.22 2.16
N SER A 3 0.18 -11.28 1.65
CA SER A 3 0.34 -9.85 1.91
C SER A 3 -1.02 -9.19 2.13
N CYS A 4 -1.00 -8.01 2.72
CA CYS A 4 -2.18 -7.17 2.90
C CYS A 4 -2.79 -6.84 1.54
N ILE A 5 -4.09 -7.11 1.36
CA ILE A 5 -4.77 -6.88 0.08
C ILE A 5 -4.92 -5.39 -0.27
N THR A 6 -4.77 -4.48 0.69
CA THR A 6 -4.97 -3.03 0.53
C THR A 6 -3.67 -2.22 0.45
N CYS A 7 -2.60 -2.60 1.12
CA CYS A 7 -1.31 -1.88 1.03
C CYS A 7 -0.15 -2.73 0.49
N GLY A 8 -0.36 -4.03 0.26
CA GLY A 8 0.69 -4.92 -0.24
C GLY A 8 1.75 -5.31 0.79
N MET A 9 1.64 -4.84 2.04
CA MET A 9 2.58 -5.18 3.13
C MET A 9 2.66 -6.71 3.31
N PRO A 10 3.86 -7.32 3.25
CA PRO A 10 4.02 -8.76 3.38
C PRO A 10 3.87 -9.22 4.83
N PHE A 11 3.16 -10.33 5.07
CA PHE A 11 3.02 -10.93 6.40
C PHE A 11 4.16 -11.94 6.66
N VAL A 12 5.37 -11.43 6.83
CA VAL A 12 6.59 -12.21 7.07
C VAL A 12 7.43 -11.58 8.18
N GLY A 13 8.35 -12.36 8.75
CA GLY A 13 9.22 -11.89 9.83
C GLY A 13 8.41 -11.35 11.02
N ASP A 14 8.74 -10.14 11.45
CA ASP A 14 8.09 -9.46 12.56
C ASP A 14 6.62 -9.10 12.29
N HIS A 15 6.19 -9.11 11.02
CA HIS A 15 4.83 -8.78 10.59
C HIS A 15 3.92 -9.99 10.41
N VAL A 16 4.36 -11.21 10.74
CA VAL A 16 3.56 -12.44 10.56
C VAL A 16 2.23 -12.41 11.33
N ASN A 17 2.17 -11.65 12.44
CA ASN A 17 0.98 -11.53 13.29
C ASN A 17 0.25 -10.19 13.13
N ASP A 18 0.59 -9.40 12.10
CA ASP A 18 0.02 -8.06 11.90
C ASP A 18 -1.28 -8.04 11.09
N ILE A 19 -2.02 -9.16 11.06
CA ILE A 19 -3.34 -9.22 10.43
C ILE A 19 -4.36 -8.57 11.37
N GLY A 20 -5.07 -7.55 10.89
CA GLY A 20 -6.11 -6.84 11.64
C GLY A 20 -7.52 -7.34 11.33
N LEU A 21 -7.76 -7.73 10.08
CA LEU A 21 -9.05 -8.23 9.60
C LEU A 21 -8.84 -9.20 8.45
N THR A 22 -9.71 -10.19 8.30
CA THR A 22 -9.76 -11.04 7.10
C THR A 22 -11.07 -10.80 6.38
N MET A 23 -10.99 -10.33 5.15
CA MET A 23 -12.13 -10.13 4.25
C MET A 23 -12.26 -11.31 3.28
N ALA A 24 -13.32 -11.33 2.47
CA ALA A 24 -13.54 -12.38 1.47
C ALA A 24 -12.43 -12.41 0.41
N GLU A 25 -11.88 -11.24 0.08
CA GLU A 25 -10.82 -11.02 -0.89
C GLU A 25 -9.43 -11.36 -0.33
N GLY A 26 -9.27 -11.41 0.99
CA GLY A 26 -8.04 -11.75 1.67
C GLY A 26 -7.77 -10.96 2.96
N PRO A 27 -6.57 -11.11 3.54
CA PRO A 27 -6.20 -10.46 4.80
C PRO A 27 -5.86 -8.98 4.61
N VAL A 28 -6.21 -8.19 5.63
CA VAL A 28 -5.88 -6.77 5.77
C VAL A 28 -5.01 -6.60 7.01
N CYS A 29 -3.92 -5.84 6.89
CA CYS A 29 -3.03 -5.60 8.02
C CYS A 29 -3.68 -4.68 9.06
N LYS A 30 -3.27 -4.80 10.32
CA LYS A 30 -3.74 -3.97 11.43
C LYS A 30 -3.53 -2.46 11.21
N PHE A 31 -2.61 -2.09 10.32
CA PHE A 31 -2.31 -0.70 9.99
C PHE A 31 -3.34 -0.07 9.03
N ASP A 32 -4.07 -0.88 8.26
CA ASP A 32 -5.13 -0.43 7.36
C ASP A 32 -6.52 -0.51 8.01
N ILE A 33 -6.58 -0.88 9.29
CA ILE A 33 -7.80 -0.98 10.08
C ILE A 33 -7.91 0.18 11.06
N GLN A 34 -9.12 0.69 11.24
CA GLN A 34 -9.50 1.67 12.26
C GLN A 34 -10.85 1.27 12.85
N ASP A 35 -10.93 1.22 14.18
CA ASP A 35 -12.16 0.90 14.92
C ASP A 35 -12.83 -0.42 14.47
N GLY A 36 -12.00 -1.41 14.12
CA GLY A 36 -12.44 -2.74 13.67
C GLY A 36 -12.92 -2.82 12.22
N ALA A 37 -12.82 -1.73 11.45
CA ALA A 37 -13.18 -1.68 10.04
C ALA A 37 -12.00 -1.21 9.17
N LEU A 38 -12.08 -1.45 7.86
CA LEU A 38 -11.12 -0.91 6.91
C LEU A 38 -11.14 0.63 6.96
N LYS A 39 -9.95 1.23 7.00
CA LYS A 39 -9.79 2.69 6.88
C LYS A 39 -10.35 3.19 5.55
N ARG A 40 -10.61 4.49 5.47
CA ARG A 40 -11.00 5.11 4.19
C ARG A 40 -9.87 4.94 3.18
N PRO A 41 -10.17 4.76 1.88
CA PRO A 41 -9.15 4.61 0.85
C PRO A 41 -8.09 5.74 0.86
N GLU A 42 -8.51 6.98 1.15
CA GLU A 42 -7.62 8.12 1.24
C GLU A 42 -6.63 8.00 2.40
N ASP A 43 -7.06 7.47 3.55
CA ASP A 43 -6.19 7.31 4.71
C ASP A 43 -5.17 6.19 4.47
N ILE A 44 -5.56 5.12 3.76
CA ILE A 44 -4.65 4.05 3.34
C ILE A 44 -3.62 4.59 2.33
N PHE A 45 -4.07 5.38 1.36
CA PHE A 45 -3.18 6.03 0.39
C PHE A 45 -2.18 6.96 1.08
N MET A 46 -2.62 7.79 2.04
CA MET A 46 -1.70 8.64 2.80
C MET A 46 -0.71 7.79 3.62
N GLY A 47 -1.17 6.72 4.27
CA GLY A 47 -0.27 5.82 5.01
C GLY A 47 0.81 5.19 4.13
N GLY A 48 0.43 4.72 2.93
CA GLY A 48 1.38 4.22 1.94
C GLY A 48 2.36 5.30 1.46
N THR A 49 1.86 6.53 1.26
CA THR A 49 2.68 7.67 0.84
C THR A 49 3.72 8.01 1.90
N GLU A 50 3.33 8.14 3.17
CA GLU A 50 4.27 8.40 4.27
C GLU A 50 5.29 7.26 4.42
N PHE A 51 4.89 6.00 4.23
CA PHE A 51 5.82 4.87 4.22
C PHE A 51 6.88 5.02 3.13
N PHE A 52 6.49 5.19 1.86
CA PHE A 52 7.45 5.33 0.76
C PHE A 52 8.30 6.61 0.88
N LEU A 53 7.71 7.71 1.38
CA LEU A 53 8.38 8.98 1.63
C LEU A 53 9.61 8.79 2.53
N HIS A 54 9.43 8.05 3.62
CA HIS A 54 10.47 7.81 4.62
C HIS A 54 11.40 6.65 4.26
N ALA A 55 10.87 5.58 3.66
CA ALA A 55 11.64 4.38 3.42
C ALA A 55 12.59 4.50 2.21
N VAL A 56 12.13 5.10 1.11
CA VAL A 56 12.85 4.99 -0.19
C VAL A 56 12.87 6.26 -1.03
N ALA A 57 11.92 7.18 -0.85
CA ALA A 57 11.82 8.39 -1.66
C ALA A 57 12.66 9.56 -1.12
N GLN A 58 13.38 9.39 -0.01
CA GLN A 58 14.31 10.40 0.54
C GLN A 58 13.67 11.78 0.77
N GLY A 59 12.39 11.80 1.17
CA GLY A 59 11.63 13.05 1.36
C GLY A 59 10.99 13.62 0.08
N ASP A 60 11.14 12.98 -1.07
CA ASP A 60 10.41 13.33 -2.29
C ASP A 60 8.96 12.83 -2.21
N ARG A 61 8.05 13.75 -1.92
CA ARG A 61 6.61 13.47 -1.78
C ARG A 61 5.95 13.11 -3.10
N GLU A 62 6.39 13.69 -4.22
CA GLU A 62 5.81 13.37 -5.52
C GLU A 62 6.15 11.93 -5.90
N LEU A 63 7.42 11.53 -5.75
CA LEU A 63 7.83 10.15 -5.97
C LEU A 63 7.08 9.18 -5.03
N ALA A 64 6.92 9.52 -3.76
CA ALA A 64 6.19 8.68 -2.80
C ALA A 64 4.72 8.46 -3.18
N GLU A 65 4.00 9.52 -3.62
CA GLU A 65 2.62 9.40 -4.09
C GLU A 65 2.52 8.53 -5.35
N ARG A 66 3.46 8.70 -6.30
CA ARG A 66 3.53 7.88 -7.53
C ARG A 66 3.82 6.40 -7.25
N LEU A 67 4.73 6.10 -6.32
CA LEU A 67 5.03 4.74 -5.86
C LEU A 67 3.82 4.12 -5.16
N THR A 68 3.14 4.88 -4.30
CA THR A 68 1.93 4.43 -3.60
C THR A 68 0.84 4.07 -4.59
N ARG A 69 0.57 4.94 -5.55
CA ARG A 69 -0.42 4.71 -6.61
C ARG A 69 -0.11 3.46 -7.41
N LYS A 70 1.16 3.31 -7.84
CA LYS A 70 1.63 2.12 -8.56
C LYS A 70 1.42 0.85 -7.74
N ASN A 71 1.84 0.84 -6.48
CA ASN A 71 1.68 -0.28 -5.57
C ASN A 71 0.20 -0.67 -5.41
N MET A 72 -0.66 0.30 -5.11
CA MET A 72 -2.09 0.06 -4.90
C MET A 72 -2.78 -0.44 -6.18
N ASN A 73 -2.48 0.13 -7.35
CA ASN A 73 -3.07 -0.31 -8.62
C ASN A 73 -2.65 -1.73 -9.06
N LEU A 74 -1.53 -2.25 -8.53
CA LEU A 74 -1.14 -3.65 -8.73
C LEU A 74 -2.01 -4.62 -7.92
N LEU A 75 -2.62 -4.18 -6.81
CA LEU A 75 -3.40 -5.03 -5.91
C LEU A 75 -4.81 -5.30 -6.48
N PRO A 76 -5.28 -6.57 -6.48
CA PRO A 76 -6.61 -6.92 -6.99
C PRO A 76 -7.77 -6.19 -6.32
N TYR A 77 -7.65 -5.88 -5.03
CA TYR A 77 -8.68 -5.16 -4.26
C TYR A 77 -9.01 -3.82 -4.91
N TRP A 78 -7.99 -2.98 -5.16
CA TRP A 78 -8.20 -1.65 -5.72
C TRP A 78 -8.68 -1.63 -7.18
N LYS A 79 -8.44 -2.70 -7.93
CA LYS A 79 -9.04 -2.88 -9.27
C LYS A 79 -10.56 -3.00 -9.21
N GLN A 80 -11.10 -3.54 -8.12
CA GLN A 80 -12.55 -3.68 -7.88
C GLN A 80 -13.13 -2.51 -7.07
N HIS A 81 -12.28 -1.76 -6.39
CA HIS A 81 -12.64 -0.63 -5.53
C HIS A 81 -11.89 0.66 -5.94
N PRO A 82 -12.02 1.16 -7.18
CA PRO A 82 -11.30 2.35 -7.61
C PRO A 82 -11.75 3.59 -6.82
N PHE A 83 -10.80 4.49 -6.54
CA PHE A 83 -11.07 5.76 -5.87
C PHE A 83 -10.20 6.88 -6.48
N PRO A 84 -10.56 8.18 -6.30
CA PRO A 84 -9.98 9.28 -7.06
C PRO A 84 -8.45 9.37 -7.04
N GLN A 85 -7.83 9.10 -5.89
CA GLN A 85 -6.37 9.18 -5.69
C GLN A 85 -5.62 7.99 -6.29
N LEU A 86 -6.29 7.06 -6.98
CA LEU A 86 -5.63 6.09 -7.86
C LEU A 86 -5.52 6.58 -9.30
N HIS A 87 -6.23 7.65 -9.67
CA HIS A 87 -6.13 8.28 -10.99
C HIS A 87 -5.07 9.38 -10.99
N GLY A 88 -3.98 9.20 -11.74
CA GLY A 88 -2.87 10.14 -11.79
C GLY A 88 -1.58 9.50 -12.26
N ALA A 89 -0.49 10.26 -12.20
CA ALA A 89 0.83 9.75 -12.55
C ALA A 89 1.25 8.63 -11.60
N GLU A 90 1.79 7.56 -12.17
CA GLU A 90 2.40 6.44 -11.45
C GLU A 90 3.92 6.48 -11.57
N ALA A 91 4.59 5.74 -10.69
CA ALA A 91 5.99 5.41 -10.89
C ALA A 91 6.11 4.46 -12.10
N THR A 92 7.19 4.59 -12.88
CA THR A 92 7.48 3.61 -13.93
C THR A 92 7.79 2.25 -13.29
N ASP A 93 7.78 1.18 -14.11
CA ASP A 93 8.14 -0.15 -13.62
C ASP A 93 9.57 -0.18 -13.07
N GLU A 94 10.50 0.55 -13.70
CA GLU A 94 11.90 0.66 -13.25
C GLU A 94 12.01 1.42 -11.93
N GLU A 95 11.31 2.55 -11.78
CA GLU A 95 11.29 3.33 -10.53
C GLU A 95 10.71 2.51 -9.39
N PHE A 96 9.63 1.78 -9.66
CA PHE A 96 8.98 0.94 -8.66
C PHE A 96 9.85 -0.25 -8.25
N ALA A 97 10.45 -0.96 -9.21
CA ALA A 97 11.36 -2.07 -8.92
C ALA A 97 12.56 -1.60 -8.08
N ALA A 98 13.21 -0.49 -8.47
CA ALA A 98 14.35 0.06 -7.75
C ALA A 98 14.00 0.56 -6.34
N ALA A 99 12.75 0.98 -6.10
CA ALA A 99 12.26 1.33 -4.78
C ALA A 99 12.03 0.07 -3.91
N VAL A 100 11.36 -0.95 -4.46
CA VAL A 100 11.06 -2.19 -3.73
C VAL A 100 12.33 -2.98 -3.37
N GLU A 101 13.37 -2.96 -4.20
CA GLU A 101 14.66 -3.60 -3.88
C GLU A 101 15.36 -3.02 -2.63
N LYS A 102 14.97 -1.83 -2.18
CA LYS A 102 15.54 -1.17 -1.00
C LYS A 102 14.75 -1.42 0.29
N LEU A 103 13.61 -2.10 0.19
CA LEU A 103 12.71 -2.45 1.31
C LEU A 103 13.02 -3.86 1.83
#